data_AF-V7AR18-F1
#
_entry.id   AF-V7AR18-F1
#
_cell.length_a   1.000
_cell.length_b   1.000
_cell.length_c   1.000
_cell.angle_alpha   90.00
_cell.angle_beta   90.00
_cell.angle_gamma   90.00
#
_symmetry.space_group_name_H-M   'P 1'
#
loop_
_entity.id
_entity.type
_entity.pdbx_description
1 polymer ?
#
loop_
_entity_poly.entity_id
_entity_poly.type
_entity_poly.pdbx_seq_one_letter_code
_entity_poly.pdbx_strand_id
1 'polypeptide(L)'
;MALVVMCGQPCSGKSKAALCLVEALKESESKHNVRIIDEACFHLDRNQSYANMPSEKNLRGVLRSEVDRSVSKDSIIIVDSLNNIKGYRYELWCLARASGIRYCVVYCDVEETFCRKWNEERREKGEVNYNDSIFEDL
;
A
#
# COMPACT_ATOMS: atom_id res chain seq x y z
N MET A 1 14.79 6.49 -10.96
CA MET A 1 13.48 6.47 -10.26
C MET A 1 13.29 5.24 -9.39
N ALA A 2 12.14 5.08 -8.73
CA ALA A 2 11.91 4.01 -7.75
C ALA A 2 10.44 3.54 -7.65
N LEU A 3 10.25 2.25 -7.36
CA LEU A 3 9.03 1.68 -6.81
C LEU A 3 9.20 1.52 -5.29
N VAL A 4 8.32 2.16 -4.52
CA VAL A 4 8.28 2.09 -3.05
C VAL A 4 7.05 1.29 -2.66
N VAL A 5 7.23 0.22 -1.88
CA VAL A 5 6.13 -0.65 -1.43
C VAL A 5 5.94 -0.47 0.07
N MET A 6 4.80 0.08 0.48
CA MET A 6 4.42 0.15 1.88
C MET A 6 4.01 -1.25 2.35
N CYS A 7 4.37 -1.65 3.57
CA CYS A 7 4.05 -2.96 4.12
C CYS A 7 3.76 -2.85 5.61
N GLY A 8 2.89 -3.68 6.15
CA GLY A 8 2.62 -3.75 7.59
C GLY A 8 1.15 -3.98 7.91
N GLN A 9 0.86 -4.12 9.20
CA GLN A 9 -0.47 -4.48 9.71
C GLN A 9 -1.58 -3.52 9.25
N PRO A 10 -2.84 -3.97 9.12
CA PRO A 10 -3.96 -3.07 8.92
C PRO A 10 -3.92 -1.93 9.94
N CYS A 11 -4.21 -0.70 9.50
CA CYS A 11 -4.15 0.48 10.34
C CYS A 11 -2.77 0.88 10.91
N SER A 12 -1.64 0.26 10.54
CA SER A 12 -0.29 0.59 11.04
C SER A 12 0.30 1.95 10.60
N GLY A 13 -0.50 2.85 10.03
CA GLY A 13 -0.03 4.17 9.58
C GLY A 13 0.63 4.21 8.19
N LYS A 14 0.57 3.12 7.40
CA LYS A 14 1.11 3.06 6.02
C LYS A 14 0.72 4.26 5.17
N SER A 15 -0.57 4.58 5.07
CA SER A 15 -1.05 5.72 4.28
C SER A 15 -0.51 7.05 4.77
N LYS A 16 -0.34 7.21 6.09
CA LYS A 16 0.26 8.42 6.64
C LYS A 16 1.74 8.53 6.26
N ALA A 17 2.49 7.42 6.38
CA ALA A 17 3.89 7.38 5.97
C ALA A 17 4.07 7.60 4.46
N ALA A 18 3.20 7.04 3.62
CA ALA A 18 3.17 7.27 2.17
C ALA A 18 2.95 8.75 1.85
N LEU A 19 1.98 9.41 2.49
CA LEU A 19 1.70 10.83 2.30
C LEU A 19 2.88 11.71 2.76
N CYS A 20 3.45 11.46 3.94
CA CYS A 20 4.63 12.18 4.41
C CYS A 20 5.81 12.02 3.43
N LEU A 21 5.99 10.82 2.85
CA LEU A 21 7.03 10.59 1.85
C LEU A 21 6.76 11.37 0.56
N VAL A 22 5.51 11.44 0.10
CA VAL A 22 5.12 12.27 -1.06
C VAL A 22 5.44 13.74 -0.79
N GLU A 23 5.08 14.26 0.38
CA GLU A 23 5.34 15.64 0.78
C GLU A 23 6.85 15.94 0.77
N ALA A 24 7.65 15.11 1.45
CA ALA A 24 9.11 15.27 1.50
C ALA A 24 9.76 15.20 0.09
N LEU A 25 9.27 14.32 -0.79
CA LEU A 25 9.78 14.20 -2.16
C LEU A 25 9.39 15.40 -3.04
N LYS A 26 8.22 16.01 -2.80
CA LYS A 26 7.78 17.22 -3.52
C LYS A 26 8.52 18.47 -3.08
N GLU A 27 8.91 18.54 -1.81
CA GLU A 27 9.70 19.65 -1.25
C GLU A 27 11.18 19.58 -1.66
N SER A 28 11.66 18.41 -2.09
CA SER A 28 13.03 18.26 -2.58
C SER A 28 13.30 19.07 -3.86
N GLU A 29 14.54 19.56 -4.00
CA GLU A 29 14.97 20.40 -5.15
C GLU A 29 14.71 19.74 -6.52
N SER A 30 14.68 18.40 -6.56
CA SER A 30 14.55 17.60 -7.78
C SER A 30 13.10 17.45 -8.27
N LYS A 31 12.09 17.99 -7.55
CA LYS A 31 10.66 17.98 -7.91
C LYS A 31 10.22 16.69 -8.62
N HIS A 32 10.42 15.57 -7.94
CA HIS A 32 10.10 14.26 -8.50
C HIS A 32 8.60 14.13 -8.80
N ASN A 33 8.25 13.52 -9.93
CA ASN A 33 6.87 13.10 -10.17
C ASN A 33 6.57 11.88 -9.29
N VAL A 34 5.65 12.02 -8.33
CA VAL A 34 5.31 10.96 -7.37
C VAL A 34 3.83 10.63 -7.48
N ARG A 35 3.52 9.33 -7.58
CA ARG A 35 2.15 8.81 -7.62
C ARG A 35 1.96 7.72 -6.58
N ILE A 36 0.86 7.80 -5.83
CA ILE A 36 0.40 6.73 -4.94
C ILE A 36 -0.60 5.84 -5.72
N ILE A 37 -0.48 4.52 -5.54
CA ILE A 37 -1.44 3.51 -5.96
C ILE A 37 -1.93 2.81 -4.70
N ASP A 38 -3.22 2.89 -4.43
CA ASP A 38 -3.91 2.25 -3.30
C ASP A 38 -5.21 1.58 -3.77
N GLU A 39 -5.93 0.93 -2.86
CA GLU A 39 -7.21 0.28 -3.20
C GLU A 39 -8.30 1.31 -3.54
N ALA A 40 -8.27 2.48 -2.89
CA ALA A 40 -9.27 3.54 -3.06
C ALA A 40 -9.27 4.13 -4.47
N CYS A 41 -8.12 4.18 -5.15
CA CYS A 41 -8.00 4.57 -6.56
C CYS A 41 -8.87 3.73 -7.52
N PHE A 42 -9.28 2.53 -7.10
CA PHE A 42 -10.09 1.60 -7.90
C PHE A 42 -11.51 1.42 -7.36
N HIS A 43 -11.93 2.25 -6.40
CA HIS A 43 -13.21 2.11 -5.70
C HIS A 43 -13.38 0.72 -5.04
N LEU A 44 -12.27 0.10 -4.63
CA LEU A 44 -12.29 -1.20 -3.97
C LEU A 44 -12.43 -0.99 -2.45
N ASP A 45 -13.51 -1.53 -1.90
CA ASP A 45 -13.71 -1.55 -0.45
C ASP A 45 -12.77 -2.55 0.22
N ARG A 46 -12.15 -2.16 1.34
CA ARG A 46 -11.17 -3.00 2.04
C ARG A 46 -11.81 -4.26 2.63
N ASN A 47 -13.00 -4.15 3.22
CA ASN A 47 -13.67 -5.30 3.82
C ASN A 47 -14.13 -6.31 2.76
N GLN A 48 -14.53 -5.85 1.57
CA GLN A 48 -14.81 -6.72 0.44
C GLN A 48 -13.54 -7.33 -0.17
N SER A 49 -12.50 -6.52 -0.33
CA SER A 49 -11.26 -6.95 -0.99
C SER A 49 -10.49 -7.99 -0.18
N TYR A 50 -10.58 -7.93 1.15
CA TYR A 50 -9.95 -8.89 2.06
C TYR A 50 -10.94 -9.93 2.63
N ALA A 51 -12.17 -9.98 2.13
CA ALA A 51 -13.21 -10.89 2.64
C ALA A 51 -12.88 -12.38 2.52
N ASN A 52 -12.08 -12.74 1.51
CA ASN A 52 -11.70 -14.12 1.21
C ASN A 52 -10.52 -14.16 0.23
N MET A 53 -9.89 -15.33 0.12
CA MET A 53 -8.73 -15.57 -0.75
C MET A 53 -8.95 -15.18 -2.23
N PRO A 54 -10.09 -15.51 -2.88
CA PRO A 54 -10.35 -15.05 -4.25
C PRO A 54 -10.40 -13.53 -4.40
N SER A 55 -11.08 -12.84 -3.48
CA SER A 55 -11.20 -11.38 -3.50
C SER A 55 -9.84 -10.71 -3.31
N GLU A 56 -9.03 -11.22 -2.39
CA GLU A 56 -7.70 -10.69 -2.12
C GLU A 56 -6.75 -10.96 -3.30
N LYS A 57 -6.86 -12.14 -3.94
CA LYS A 57 -6.14 -12.44 -5.17
C LYS A 57 -6.50 -11.46 -6.29
N ASN A 58 -7.78 -11.13 -6.45
CA ASN A 58 -8.23 -10.16 -7.43
C ASN A 58 -7.70 -8.75 -7.13
N LEU A 59 -7.78 -8.30 -5.87
CA LEU A 59 -7.21 -7.02 -5.43
C LEU A 59 -5.73 -6.92 -5.81
N ARG A 60 -4.93 -7.92 -5.42
CA ARG A 60 -3.49 -7.98 -5.74
C ARG A 60 -3.23 -7.94 -7.24
N GLY A 61 -4.08 -8.63 -8.03
CA GLY A 61 -4.02 -8.59 -9.49
C GLY A 61 -4.25 -7.19 -10.05
N VAL A 62 -5.28 -6.49 -9.59
CA VAL A 62 -5.60 -5.11 -10.00
C VAL A 62 -4.45 -4.16 -9.67
N LEU A 63 -3.99 -4.16 -8.40
CA LEU A 63 -2.89 -3.31 -7.95
C LEU A 63 -1.60 -3.60 -8.75
N ARG A 64 -1.27 -4.88 -8.96
CA ARG A 64 -0.10 -5.28 -9.75
C ARG A 64 -0.19 -4.78 -11.18
N SER A 65 -1.35 -4.92 -11.82
CA SER A 65 -1.58 -4.43 -13.18
C SER A 65 -1.43 -2.92 -13.29
N GLU A 66 -1.87 -2.15 -12.29
CA GLU A 66 -1.64 -0.70 -12.31
C GLU A 66 -0.17 -0.34 -12.08
N VAL A 67 0.51 -1.04 -11.18
CA VAL A 67 1.95 -0.84 -10.95
C VAL A 67 2.70 -1.07 -12.26
N ASP A 68 2.44 -2.18 -12.96
CA ASP A 68 3.07 -2.52 -14.24
C ASP A 68 2.89 -1.41 -15.29
N ARG A 69 1.69 -0.82 -15.38
CA ARG A 69 1.42 0.30 -16.30
C ARG A 69 2.07 1.62 -15.85
N SER A 70 2.31 1.80 -14.56
CA SER A 70 2.74 3.07 -13.98
C SER A 70 4.24 3.19 -13.79
N VAL A 71 4.96 2.07 -13.67
CA VAL A 71 6.41 2.09 -13.45
C VAL A 71 7.12 2.71 -14.66
N SER A 72 7.88 3.76 -14.40
CA SER A 72 8.62 4.49 -15.44
C SER A 72 9.97 4.98 -14.92
N LYS A 73 10.84 5.40 -15.84
CA LYS A 73 12.15 5.98 -15.49
C LYS A 73 12.08 7.44 -15.06
N ASP A 74 10.89 8.04 -15.05
CA ASP A 74 10.65 9.46 -14.75
C ASP A 74 9.74 9.72 -13.54
N SER A 75 9.19 8.67 -12.91
CA SER A 75 8.31 8.80 -11.75
C SER A 75 8.65 7.86 -10.59
N ILE A 76 8.37 8.30 -9.36
CA ILE A 76 8.34 7.46 -8.17
C ILE A 76 6.91 6.93 -7.99
N ILE A 77 6.77 5.62 -7.92
CA ILE A 77 5.50 4.96 -7.66
C ILE A 77 5.52 4.45 -6.22
N ILE A 78 4.53 4.83 -5.42
CA ILE A 78 4.33 4.34 -4.05
C ILE A 78 3.10 3.44 -4.05
N VAL A 79 3.25 2.20 -3.61
CA VAL A 79 2.14 1.24 -3.45
C VAL A 79 1.72 1.23 -2.00
N ASP A 80 0.61 1.88 -1.69
CA ASP A 80 0.01 1.94 -0.35
C ASP A 80 -1.10 0.89 -0.22
N SER A 81 -0.70 -0.33 0.13
CA SER A 81 -1.58 -1.46 0.43
C SER A 81 -0.95 -2.29 1.55
N LEU A 82 -1.59 -3.38 2.00
CA LEU A 82 -1.02 -4.26 3.03
C LEU A 82 0.33 -4.84 2.60
N ASN A 83 0.39 -5.39 1.39
CA ASN A 83 1.59 -6.02 0.82
C ASN A 83 2.27 -7.06 1.74
N ASN A 84 1.51 -7.72 2.65
CA ASN A 84 2.05 -8.62 3.67
C ASN A 84 2.59 -9.95 3.10
N ILE A 85 2.15 -10.35 1.91
CA ILE A 85 2.59 -11.58 1.24
C ILE A 85 3.96 -11.41 0.58
N LYS A 86 4.95 -12.19 1.03
CA LYS A 86 6.33 -12.17 0.48
C LYS A 86 6.36 -12.42 -1.04
N GLY A 87 5.58 -13.39 -1.52
CA GLY A 87 5.48 -13.70 -2.95
C GLY A 87 4.95 -12.52 -3.77
N TYR A 88 3.96 -11.79 -3.25
CA TYR A 88 3.43 -10.61 -3.91
C TYR A 88 4.46 -9.47 -3.98
N ARG A 89 5.19 -9.22 -2.89
CA ARG A 89 6.30 -8.25 -2.90
C ARG A 89 7.39 -8.62 -3.90
N TYR A 90 7.68 -9.91 -4.05
CA TYR A 90 8.62 -10.39 -5.07
C TYR A 90 8.12 -10.11 -6.49
N GLU A 91 6.82 -10.29 -6.77
CA GLU A 91 6.24 -9.91 -8.06
C GLU A 91 6.40 -8.41 -8.34
N LEU A 92 6.15 -7.53 -7.36
CA LEU A 92 6.36 -6.08 -7.50
C LEU A 92 7.83 -5.73 -7.72
N TRP A 93 8.75 -6.42 -7.03
CA TRP A 93 10.19 -6.27 -7.28
C TRP A 93 10.58 -6.67 -8.70
N CYS A 94 10.00 -7.76 -9.23
CA CYS A 94 10.23 -8.17 -10.62
C CYS A 94 9.81 -7.09 -11.62
N LEU A 95 8.68 -6.41 -11.39
CA LEU A 95 8.24 -5.28 -12.22
C LEU A 95 9.25 -4.13 -12.17
N ALA A 96 9.68 -3.73 -10.97
CA ALA A 96 10.69 -2.69 -10.80
C ALA A 96 12.02 -3.05 -11.50
N ARG A 97 12.48 -4.30 -11.35
CA ARG A 97 13.69 -4.81 -11.98
C ARG A 97 13.56 -4.81 -13.51
N ALA A 98 12.44 -5.26 -14.05
CA ALA A 98 12.19 -5.28 -15.50
C ALA A 98 12.18 -3.86 -16.10
N SER A 99 11.63 -2.89 -15.38
CA SER A 99 11.64 -1.47 -15.79
C SER A 99 12.97 -0.74 -15.53
N GLY A 100 13.95 -1.43 -14.92
CA GLY A 100 15.27 -0.86 -14.62
C GLY A 100 15.23 0.29 -13.61
N ILE A 101 14.29 0.24 -12.64
CA ILE A 101 14.15 1.23 -11.57
C ILE A 101 14.53 0.65 -10.21
N ARG A 102 14.80 1.52 -9.25
CA ARG A 102 15.10 1.10 -7.87
C ARG A 102 13.85 0.52 -7.20
N TYR A 103 14.04 -0.34 -6.22
CA TYR A 103 12.96 -0.92 -5.42
C TYR A 103 13.27 -0.71 -3.94
N CYS A 104 12.26 -0.32 -3.17
CA CYS A 104 12.35 -0.15 -1.72
C CYS A 104 11.06 -0.66 -1.05
N VAL A 105 11.20 -1.26 0.13
CA VAL A 105 10.07 -1.61 1.00
C VAL A 105 10.15 -0.72 2.24
N VAL A 106 9.03 -0.11 2.58
CA VAL A 106 8.86 0.63 3.84
C VAL A 106 7.92 -0.19 4.72
N TYR A 107 8.47 -0.81 5.74
CA TYR A 107 7.71 -1.61 6.70
C TYR A 107 7.29 -0.73 7.89
N CYS A 108 6.00 -0.55 8.07
CA CYS A 108 5.40 0.13 9.21
C CYS A 108 5.26 -0.85 10.37
N ASP A 109 6.31 -0.91 11.19
CA ASP A 109 6.43 -1.81 12.33
C ASP A 109 5.70 -1.24 13.56
N VAL A 110 4.41 -1.55 13.66
CA VAL A 110 3.55 -1.11 14.76
C VAL A 110 2.95 -2.36 15.40
N GLU A 111 2.96 -2.43 16.73
CA GLU A 111 2.34 -3.54 17.44
C GLU A 111 0.84 -3.64 17.11
N GLU A 112 0.34 -4.87 17.04
CA GLU A 112 -1.05 -5.16 16.69
C GLU A 112 -2.04 -4.47 17.63
N THR A 113 -1.70 -4.35 18.92
CA THR A 113 -2.50 -3.69 19.95
C THR A 113 -2.81 -2.23 19.60
N PHE A 114 -1.83 -1.47 19.10
CA PHE A 114 -2.02 -0.11 18.62
C PHE A 114 -2.81 -0.08 17.31
N CYS A 115 -2.55 -1.02 16.40
CA CYS A 115 -3.28 -1.12 15.14
C CYS A 115 -4.78 -1.36 15.37
N ARG A 116 -5.13 -2.24 16.31
CA ARG A 116 -6.50 -2.53 16.73
C ARG A 116 -7.17 -1.30 17.32
N LYS A 117 -6.49 -0.65 18.28
CA LYS A 117 -6.97 0.59 18.91
C LYS A 117 -7.26 1.67 17.86
N TRP A 118 -6.36 1.89 16.91
CA TRP A 118 -6.58 2.87 15.84
C TRP A 118 -7.71 2.46 14.88
N ASN A 119 -7.94 1.17 14.67
CA ASN A 119 -9.07 0.68 13.89
C ASN A 119 -10.42 0.96 14.61
N GLU A 120 -10.47 0.77 15.93
CA GLU A 120 -11.63 1.10 16.78
C GLU A 120 -11.91 2.60 16.78
N GLU A 121 -10.89 3.43 17.00
CA GLU A 121 -11.03 4.90 16.98
C GLU A 121 -11.55 5.40 15.63
N ARG A 122 -11.13 4.78 14.51
CA ARG A 122 -11.66 5.10 13.17
C ARG A 122 -13.14 4.74 13.05
N ARG A 123 -13.54 3.58 13.59
CA ARG A 123 -14.94 3.13 13.60
C ARG A 123 -15.82 4.10 14.39
N GLU A 124 -15.38 4.57 15.55
CA GLU A 124 -16.09 5.56 16.37
C GLU A 124 -16.26 6.91 15.64
N LYS A 125 -15.27 7.31 14.84
CA LYS A 125 -15.30 8.53 14.03
C LYS A 125 -16.10 8.38 12.72
N GLY A 126 -16.59 7.19 12.40
CA GLY A 126 -17.24 6.90 11.11
C GLY A 126 -16.27 6.92 9.91
N GLU A 127 -14.98 6.76 10.16
CA GLU A 127 -13.95 6.67 9.12
C GLU A 127 -13.86 5.23 8.56
N VAL A 128 -13.18 5.09 7.41
CA VAL A 128 -12.92 3.78 6.80
C VAL A 128 -12.09 2.91 7.74
N ASN A 129 -12.64 1.76 8.10
CA ASN A 129 -12.06 0.81 9.05
C ASN A 129 -12.22 -0.64 8.55
N TYR A 130 -11.50 -1.55 9.19
CA TYR A 130 -11.63 -3.00 8.98
C TYR A 130 -12.65 -3.59 9.96
N ASN A 131 -13.45 -4.53 9.48
CA ASN A 131 -14.27 -5.40 10.33
C ASN A 131 -13.35 -6.29 11.18
N ASP A 132 -13.78 -6.61 12.40
CA ASP A 132 -12.93 -7.35 13.35
C ASP A 132 -12.50 -8.70 12.77
N SER A 133 -13.43 -9.46 12.15
CA SER A 133 -13.10 -10.74 11.52
C SER A 133 -12.05 -10.63 10.40
N ILE A 134 -12.01 -9.51 9.69
CA ILE A 134 -11.03 -9.27 8.63
C ILE A 134 -9.70 -8.86 9.24
N PHE A 135 -9.73 -8.01 10.26
CA PHE A 135 -8.52 -7.56 10.95
C PHE A 135 -7.76 -8.73 11.59
N GLU A 136 -8.45 -9.69 12.22
CA GLU A 136 -7.81 -10.87 12.83
C GLU A 136 -7.22 -11.86 11.81
N ASP A 137 -7.71 -11.86 10.57
CA ASP A 137 -7.27 -12.79 9.52
C ASP A 137 -6.00 -12.31 8.78
N LEU A 138 -5.63 -11.03 8.93
CA LEU A 138 -4.58 -10.33 8.16
C LEU A 138 -3.24 -10.20 8.89
#